data_AF-J1ENU1-F1
#
_entry.id   AF-J1ENU1-F1
#
_cell.length_a   1.000
_cell.length_b   1.000
_cell.length_c   1.000
_cell.angle_alpha   90.00
_cell.angle_beta   90.00
_cell.angle_gamma   90.00
#
_symmetry.space_group_name_H-M   'P 1'
#
loop_
_entity.id
_entity.type
_entity.pdbx_description
1 polymer ?
#
loop_
_entity_poly.entity_id
_entity_poly.type
_entity_poly.pdbx_seq_one_letter_code
_entity_poly.pdbx_strand_id
1 'polypeptide(L)'
;MSDAREPPGQGPLRSTLRITWPFLLMVLLLAACASGSLYVLSAVRAFVAGESLWTKGQKDAIYFLDRYAATGSPDAYAQFRKAIDAPLGDKAARLALLESDPIDLNAAREGFARGENHPEDIDSLVWLLRWFNRYEIVQQPLVHWRVGDRH
;
A
#
# COMPACT_ATOMS: atom_id res chain seq x y z
N MET A 1 65.24 -22.26 39.27
CA MET A 1 64.71 -23.25 38.31
C MET A 1 63.30 -22.80 37.94
N SER A 2 63.07 -22.69 36.63
CA SER A 2 61.99 -22.00 35.87
C SER A 2 60.72 -21.48 36.57
N ASP A 3 60.46 -20.21 36.27
CA ASP A 3 59.18 -19.47 36.28
C ASP A 3 58.16 -20.09 35.29
N ALA A 4 56.87 -20.01 35.62
CA ALA A 4 55.73 -20.10 34.70
C ALA A 4 54.44 -19.62 35.41
N ARG A 5 54.26 -18.30 35.51
CA ARG A 5 52.94 -17.71 35.82
C ARG A 5 52.00 -17.91 34.63
N GLU A 6 51.03 -18.80 34.76
CA GLU A 6 49.87 -18.90 33.87
C GLU A 6 49.09 -17.56 33.88
N PRO A 7 48.81 -16.93 32.73
CA PRO A 7 48.08 -15.66 32.70
C PRO A 7 46.58 -15.85 33.01
N PRO A 8 45.96 -14.92 33.75
CA PRO A 8 44.58 -15.06 34.21
C PRO A 8 43.58 -14.83 33.07
N GLY A 9 42.73 -15.83 32.83
CA GLY A 9 41.31 -15.65 32.50
C GLY A 9 40.94 -14.77 31.29
N GLN A 10 41.35 -15.16 30.08
CA GLN A 10 40.62 -14.74 28.88
C GLN A 10 39.46 -15.71 28.65
N GLY A 11 38.33 -15.48 29.34
CA GLY A 11 37.21 -16.42 29.37
C GLY A 11 36.64 -16.78 27.99
N PRO A 12 36.17 -18.03 27.78
CA PRO A 12 35.61 -18.54 26.51
C PRO A 12 34.46 -17.69 25.96
N LEU A 13 33.82 -16.89 26.82
CA LEU A 13 32.71 -16.00 26.51
C LEU A 13 33.06 -14.91 25.47
N ARG A 14 34.28 -14.35 25.47
CA ARG A 14 34.64 -13.30 24.50
C ARG A 14 34.84 -13.83 23.08
N SER A 15 35.28 -15.09 22.96
CA SER A 15 35.49 -15.76 21.67
C SER A 15 34.16 -16.21 21.04
N THR A 16 33.26 -16.78 21.84
CA THR A 16 31.94 -17.22 21.36
C THR A 16 31.07 -16.03 20.94
N LEU A 17 31.06 -14.94 21.69
CA LEU A 17 30.34 -13.71 21.31
C LEU A 17 30.80 -13.13 19.96
N ARG A 18 32.10 -13.23 19.64
CA ARG A 18 32.66 -12.75 18.36
C ARG A 18 32.20 -13.59 17.16
N ILE A 19 31.97 -14.88 17.36
CA ILE A 19 31.52 -15.81 16.31
C ILE A 19 29.99 -15.80 16.18
N THR A 20 29.26 -15.68 17.29
CA THR A 20 27.79 -15.73 17.29
C THR A 20 27.16 -14.43 16.76
N TRP A 21 27.80 -13.27 16.94
CA TRP A 21 27.26 -11.98 16.47
C TRP A 21 26.95 -11.92 14.96
N PRO A 22 27.86 -12.29 14.04
CA PRO A 22 27.54 -12.27 12.60
C PRO A 22 26.40 -13.23 12.23
N PHE A 23 26.26 -14.36 12.94
CA PHE A 23 25.14 -15.26 12.75
C PHE A 23 23.81 -14.64 13.19
N LEU A 24 23.78 -13.99 14.36
CA LEU A 24 22.61 -13.25 14.82
C LEU A 24 22.25 -12.11 13.87
N LEU A 25 23.26 -11.36 13.40
CA LEU A 25 23.06 -10.30 12.40
C LEU A 25 22.45 -10.87 11.11
N MET A 26 22.95 -12.01 10.63
CA MET A 26 22.43 -12.66 9.43
C MET A 26 20.97 -13.13 9.63
N VAL A 27 20.65 -13.73 10.78
CA VAL A 27 19.26 -14.11 11.10
C VAL A 27 18.34 -12.89 11.16
N LEU A 28 18.79 -11.79 11.75
CA LEU A 28 18.03 -10.54 11.79
C LEU A 28 17.82 -9.96 10.38
N LEU A 29 18.85 -9.98 9.53
CA LEU A 29 18.75 -9.51 8.13
C LEU A 29 17.78 -10.39 7.32
N LEU A 30 17.84 -11.72 7.48
CA LEU A 30 16.92 -12.64 6.83
C LEU A 30 15.48 -12.42 7.30
N ALA A 31 15.27 -12.26 8.61
CA ALA A 31 13.95 -11.97 9.17
C ALA A 31 13.41 -10.63 8.63
N ALA A 32 14.23 -9.58 8.61
CA ALA A 32 13.85 -8.28 8.06
C ALA A 32 13.50 -8.37 6.57
N CYS A 33 14.26 -9.13 5.77
CA CYS A 33 13.98 -9.35 4.36
C CYS A 33 12.66 -10.10 4.15
N ALA A 34 12.42 -11.17 4.92
CA ALA A 34 11.17 -11.92 4.88
C ALA A 34 9.96 -11.05 5.26
N SER A 35 10.07 -10.28 6.35
CA SER A 35 9.03 -9.33 6.77
C SER A 35 8.77 -8.26 5.71
N GLY A 36 9.81 -7.70 5.09
CA GLY A 36 9.68 -6.74 3.99
C GLY A 36 8.97 -7.34 2.78
N SER A 37 9.31 -8.57 2.40
CA SER A 37 8.64 -9.28 1.30
C SER A 37 7.15 -9.51 1.58
N LEU A 38 6.80 -9.90 2.81
CA LEU A 38 5.39 -10.07 3.21
C LEU A 38 4.64 -8.74 3.19
N TYR A 39 5.29 -7.65 3.62
CA TYR A 39 4.70 -6.32 3.59
C TYR A 39 4.41 -5.84 2.16
N VAL A 40 5.38 -6.01 1.25
CA VAL A 40 5.20 -5.69 -0.18
C VAL A 40 4.05 -6.51 -0.77
N LEU A 41 3.99 -7.81 -0.47
CA LEU A 41 2.91 -8.67 -0.96
C LEU A 41 1.53 -8.19 -0.45
N SER A 42 1.44 -7.81 0.83
CA SER A 42 0.21 -7.27 1.40
C SER A 42 -0.20 -5.96 0.70
N ALA A 43 0.77 -5.08 0.45
CA ALA A 43 0.54 -3.81 -0.22
C ALA A 43 0.08 -3.97 -1.68
N VAL A 44 0.67 -4.92 -2.42
CA VAL A 44 0.24 -5.23 -3.79
C VAL A 44 -1.16 -5.83 -3.80
N ARG A 45 -1.48 -6.72 -2.84
CA ARG A 45 -2.84 -7.25 -2.69
C ARG A 45 -3.85 -6.13 -2.44
N ALA A 46 -3.52 -5.19 -1.54
CA ALA A 46 -4.35 -4.03 -1.26
C ALA A 46 -4.61 -3.19 -2.52
N PHE A 47 -3.55 -2.91 -3.28
CA PHE A 47 -3.63 -2.14 -4.52
C PHE A 47 -4.52 -2.79 -5.58
N VAL A 48 -4.35 -4.09 -5.83
CA VAL A 48 -5.17 -4.81 -6.83
C VAL A 48 -6.63 -4.92 -6.37
N ALA A 49 -6.87 -5.09 -5.06
CA ALA A 49 -8.22 -5.08 -4.51
C ALA A 49 -8.91 -3.73 -4.73
N GLY A 50 -8.21 -2.62 -4.44
CA GLY A 50 -8.69 -1.27 -4.71
C GLY A 50 -8.97 -1.02 -6.19
N GLU A 51 -8.08 -1.44 -7.10
CA GLU A 51 -8.30 -1.30 -8.55
C GLU A 51 -9.55 -2.04 -9.04
N SER A 52 -9.81 -3.24 -8.49
CA SER A 52 -11.01 -4.03 -8.80
C SER A 52 -12.29 -3.29 -8.36
N LEU A 53 -12.28 -2.72 -7.15
CA LEU A 53 -13.39 -1.93 -6.62
C LEU A 53 -13.64 -0.68 -7.46
N TRP A 54 -12.58 0.04 -7.81
CA TRP A 54 -12.64 1.21 -8.69
C TRP A 54 -13.28 0.87 -10.04
N THR A 55 -12.80 -0.20 -10.69
CA THR A 55 -13.29 -0.65 -12.00
C THR A 55 -14.76 -1.04 -11.94
N LYS A 56 -15.17 -1.72 -10.87
CA LYS A 56 -16.57 -2.08 -10.65
C LYS A 56 -17.43 -0.84 -10.45
N GLY A 57 -17.04 0.06 -9.55
CA GLY A 57 -17.76 1.30 -9.27
C GLY A 57 -17.93 2.18 -10.52
N GLN A 58 -16.88 2.30 -11.33
CA GLN A 58 -16.93 3.02 -12.60
C GLN A 58 -17.95 2.40 -13.58
N LYS A 59 -17.89 1.07 -13.78
CA LYS A 59 -18.82 0.37 -14.68
C LYS A 59 -20.26 0.50 -14.22
N ASP A 60 -20.51 0.31 -12.93
CA ASP A 60 -21.85 0.44 -12.34
C ASP A 60 -22.35 1.88 -12.47
N ALA A 61 -21.50 2.88 -12.24
CA ALA A 61 -21.85 4.28 -12.42
C ALA A 61 -22.26 4.59 -13.86
N ILE A 62 -21.48 4.17 -14.86
CA ILE A 62 -21.82 4.35 -16.28
C ILE A 62 -23.16 3.69 -16.61
N TYR A 63 -23.36 2.44 -16.15
CA TYR A 63 -24.59 1.70 -16.39
C TYR A 63 -25.83 2.43 -15.83
N PHE A 64 -25.76 2.89 -14.57
CA PHE A 64 -26.90 3.57 -13.94
C PHE A 64 -27.14 4.96 -14.51
N LEU A 65 -26.09 5.65 -14.95
CA LEU A 65 -26.21 6.94 -15.61
C LEU A 65 -26.89 6.81 -16.99
N ASP A 66 -26.49 5.81 -17.78
CA ASP A 66 -27.14 5.50 -19.06
C ASP A 66 -28.62 5.17 -18.88
N ARG A 67 -28.93 4.32 -17.89
CA ARG A 67 -30.31 4.00 -17.52
C ARG A 67 -31.11 5.24 -17.10
N TYR A 68 -30.51 6.16 -16.35
CA TYR A 68 -31.15 7.42 -15.99
C TYR A 68 -31.41 8.28 -17.23
N ALA A 69 -30.45 8.41 -18.15
CA ALA A 69 -30.62 9.16 -19.39
C ALA A 69 -31.75 8.60 -20.27
N ALA A 70 -31.91 7.28 -20.31
CA ALA A 70 -32.96 6.62 -21.08
C ALA A 70 -34.36 6.71 -20.44
N THR A 71 -34.45 6.73 -19.09
CA THR A 71 -35.72 6.55 -18.38
C THR A 71 -36.18 7.75 -17.55
N GLY A 72 -35.28 8.68 -17.25
CA GLY A 72 -35.50 9.75 -16.26
C GLY A 72 -35.69 9.25 -14.82
N SER A 73 -35.43 7.97 -14.53
CA SER A 73 -35.73 7.35 -13.24
C SER A 73 -34.87 7.89 -12.08
N PRO A 74 -35.47 8.48 -11.03
CA PRO A 74 -34.73 8.95 -9.87
C PRO A 74 -33.93 7.84 -9.16
N ASP A 75 -34.43 6.60 -9.17
CA ASP A 75 -33.76 5.45 -8.58
C ASP A 75 -32.48 5.07 -9.32
N ALA A 76 -32.46 5.21 -10.65
CA ALA A 76 -31.26 5.00 -11.45
C ALA A 76 -30.20 6.06 -11.09
N TYR A 77 -30.62 7.32 -10.93
CA TYR A 77 -29.71 8.39 -10.51
C TYR A 77 -29.15 8.18 -9.10
N ALA A 78 -29.97 7.72 -8.15
CA ALA A 78 -29.52 7.37 -6.81
C ALA A 78 -28.48 6.24 -6.82
N GLN A 79 -28.68 5.23 -7.67
CA GLN A 79 -27.72 4.12 -7.83
C GLN A 79 -26.41 4.58 -8.47
N PHE A 80 -26.46 5.45 -9.49
CA PHE A 80 -25.27 6.11 -10.04
C PHE A 80 -24.49 6.84 -8.94
N ARG A 81 -25.20 7.66 -8.14
CA ARG A 81 -24.62 8.46 -7.06
C ARG A 81 -23.92 7.62 -6.00
N LYS A 82 -24.39 6.39 -5.77
CA LYS A 82 -23.76 5.41 -4.88
C LYS A 82 -22.55 4.74 -5.56
N ALA A 83 -22.69 4.30 -6.80
CA ALA A 83 -21.64 3.59 -7.54
C ALA A 83 -20.39 4.46 -7.79
N ILE A 84 -20.59 5.76 -8.02
CA ILE A 84 -19.49 6.69 -8.27
C ILE A 84 -18.74 7.11 -6.99
N ASP A 85 -19.25 6.79 -5.80
CA ASP A 85 -18.69 7.28 -4.55
C ASP A 85 -17.28 6.71 -4.27
N ALA A 86 -17.11 5.40 -4.43
CA ALA A 86 -15.81 4.75 -4.26
C ALA A 86 -14.77 5.25 -5.27
N PRO A 87 -15.04 5.32 -6.60
CA PRO A 87 -14.13 5.94 -7.56
C PRO A 87 -13.71 7.38 -7.21
N LEU A 88 -14.63 8.19 -6.69
CA LEU A 88 -14.32 9.55 -6.24
C LEU A 88 -13.46 9.57 -4.97
N GLY A 89 -13.68 8.62 -4.06
CA GLY A 89 -12.82 8.39 -2.89
C GLY A 89 -11.38 8.09 -3.29
N ASP A 90 -11.20 7.12 -4.19
CA ASP A 90 -9.87 6.75 -4.71
C ASP A 90 -9.20 7.91 -5.45
N LYS A 91 -9.96 8.71 -6.20
CA LYS A 91 -9.45 9.93 -6.83
C LYS A 91 -8.96 10.93 -5.78
N ALA A 92 -9.78 11.22 -4.77
CA ALA A 92 -9.39 12.14 -3.69
C ALA A 92 -8.13 11.65 -2.96
N ALA A 93 -8.03 10.34 -2.71
CA ALA A 93 -6.87 9.73 -2.08
C ALA A 93 -5.59 9.95 -2.86
N ARG A 94 -5.64 9.73 -4.19
CA ARG A 94 -4.50 9.93 -5.08
C ARG A 94 -4.09 11.39 -5.18
N LEU A 95 -5.05 12.31 -5.29
CA LEU A 95 -4.76 13.74 -5.33
C LEU A 95 -4.06 14.20 -4.04
N ALA A 96 -4.54 13.74 -2.88
CA ALA A 96 -3.93 14.01 -1.58
C ALA A 96 -2.51 13.43 -1.45
N LEU A 97 -2.29 12.22 -1.99
CA LEU A 97 -1.03 11.49 -1.83
C LEU A 97 0.05 11.88 -2.85
N LEU A 98 -0.32 12.10 -4.11
CA LEU A 98 0.60 12.19 -5.24
C LEU A 98 0.71 13.60 -5.84
N GLU A 99 -0.31 14.43 -5.67
CA GLU A 99 -0.39 15.75 -6.32
C GLU A 99 -0.39 16.93 -5.33
N SER A 100 -0.60 16.67 -4.04
CA SER A 100 -0.62 17.72 -3.00
C SER A 100 0.79 18.03 -2.47
N ASP A 101 1.06 19.33 -2.24
CA ASP A 101 2.26 19.81 -1.57
C ASP A 101 1.87 20.81 -0.46
N PRO A 102 2.03 20.46 0.83
CA PRO A 102 2.59 19.20 1.34
C PRO A 102 1.65 18.00 1.13
N ILE A 103 2.23 16.79 1.10
CA ILE A 103 1.47 15.53 1.03
C ILE A 103 0.54 15.42 2.26
N ASP A 104 -0.75 15.18 2.02
CA ASP A 104 -1.73 14.94 3.09
C ASP A 104 -2.03 13.44 3.22
N LEU A 105 -1.33 12.80 4.17
CA LEU A 105 -1.50 11.38 4.44
C LEU A 105 -2.85 11.05 5.08
N ASN A 106 -3.47 11.98 5.80
CA ASN A 106 -4.75 11.72 6.45
C ASN A 106 -5.88 11.77 5.41
N ALA A 107 -5.90 12.81 4.58
CA ALA A 107 -6.82 12.87 3.44
C ALA A 107 -6.64 11.69 2.47
N ALA A 108 -5.40 11.22 2.27
CA ALA A 108 -5.15 10.02 1.47
C ALA A 108 -5.81 8.77 2.08
N ARG A 109 -5.65 8.54 3.39
CA ARG A 109 -6.27 7.40 4.08
C ARG A 109 -7.79 7.48 4.06
N GLU A 110 -8.36 8.66 4.31
CA GLU A 110 -9.80 8.88 4.25
C GLU A 110 -10.37 8.60 2.86
N GLY A 111 -9.66 9.06 1.81
CA GLY A 111 -10.04 8.79 0.43
C GLY A 111 -10.03 7.28 0.11
N PHE A 112 -8.97 6.55 0.47
CA PHE A 112 -8.91 5.10 0.23
C PHE A 112 -9.95 4.31 1.04
N ALA A 113 -10.27 4.76 2.26
CA ALA A 113 -11.36 4.19 3.04
C ALA A 113 -12.72 4.39 2.37
N ARG A 114 -12.95 5.59 1.79
CA ARG A 114 -14.14 5.86 0.97
C ARG A 114 -14.17 5.07 -0.34
N GLY A 115 -12.99 4.76 -0.89
CA GLY A 115 -12.79 3.81 -1.98
C GLY A 115 -13.05 2.33 -1.60
N GLU A 116 -13.58 2.07 -0.40
CA GLU A 116 -13.91 0.75 0.12
C GLU A 116 -12.69 -0.18 0.32
N ASN A 117 -11.47 0.37 0.35
CA ASN A 117 -10.29 -0.40 0.72
C ASN A 117 -10.36 -0.80 2.20
N HIS A 118 -9.91 -2.02 2.52
CA HIS A 118 -9.96 -2.54 3.88
C HIS A 118 -9.04 -1.71 4.81
N PRO A 119 -9.48 -1.29 6.01
CA PRO A 119 -8.71 -0.39 6.87
C PRO A 119 -7.29 -0.86 7.20
N GLU A 120 -7.11 -2.17 7.40
CA GLU A 120 -5.80 -2.78 7.69
C GLU A 120 -4.82 -2.73 6.50
N ASP A 121 -5.36 -2.55 5.29
CA ASP A 121 -4.60 -2.57 4.05
C ASP A 121 -4.19 -1.16 3.60
N ILE A 122 -4.89 -0.13 4.08
CA ILE A 122 -4.72 1.27 3.63
C ILE A 122 -3.29 1.76 3.87
N ASP A 123 -2.68 1.50 5.02
CA ASP A 123 -1.32 1.99 5.28
C ASP A 123 -0.30 1.36 4.33
N SER A 124 -0.45 0.07 4.04
CA SER A 124 0.40 -0.64 3.08
C SER A 124 0.21 -0.13 1.65
N LEU A 125 -1.04 0.20 1.27
CA LEU A 125 -1.38 0.80 -0.01
C LEU A 125 -0.78 2.20 -0.18
N VAL A 126 -0.95 3.06 0.83
CA VAL A 126 -0.37 4.42 0.86
C VAL A 126 1.15 4.34 0.76
N TRP A 127 1.79 3.43 1.48
CA TRP A 127 3.23 3.23 1.39
C TRP A 127 3.66 2.80 -0.01
N LEU A 128 2.96 1.84 -0.63
CA LEU A 128 3.25 1.39 -1.99
C LEU A 128 3.10 2.53 -3.00
N LEU A 129 2.00 3.27 -2.99
CA LEU A 129 1.77 4.37 -3.92
C LEU A 129 2.77 5.51 -3.72
N ARG A 130 3.23 5.75 -2.48
CA ARG A 130 4.23 6.79 -2.21
C ARG A 130 5.61 6.43 -2.75
N TRP A 131 6.06 5.19 -2.54
CA TRP A 131 7.45 4.79 -2.82
C TRP A 131 7.61 4.08 -4.16
N PHE A 132 6.57 3.41 -4.66
CA PHE A 132 6.59 2.59 -5.87
C PHE A 132 5.76 3.18 -7.02
N ASN A 133 5.26 4.42 -6.92
CA ASN A 133 4.53 5.05 -8.04
C ASN A 133 5.31 5.09 -9.35
N ARG A 134 6.65 4.96 -9.36
CA ARG A 134 7.46 5.00 -10.59
C ARG A 134 7.53 3.66 -11.33
N TYR A 135 7.07 2.57 -10.73
CA TYR A 135 7.09 1.25 -11.35
C TYR A 135 5.86 1.05 -12.24
N GLU A 136 6.04 0.33 -13.36
CA GLU A 136 4.99 0.12 -14.36
C GLU A 136 3.71 -0.51 -13.80
N ILE A 137 3.86 -1.45 -12.86
CA ILE A 137 2.74 -2.13 -12.19
C ILE A 137 1.80 -1.15 -11.47
N VAL A 138 2.32 0.01 -11.04
CA VAL A 138 1.53 1.08 -10.42
C VAL A 138 1.14 2.17 -11.43
N GLN A 139 2.03 2.51 -12.38
CA GLN A 139 1.78 3.54 -13.39
C GLN A 139 0.64 3.20 -14.34
N GLN A 140 0.53 1.95 -14.79
CA GLN A 140 -0.51 1.58 -15.77
C GLN A 140 -1.92 1.85 -15.24
N PRO A 141 -2.32 1.38 -14.04
CA PRO A 141 -3.60 1.75 -13.45
C PRO A 141 -3.74 3.26 -13.23
N LEU A 142 -2.69 3.95 -12.76
CA LEU A 142 -2.71 5.42 -12.57
C LEU A 142 -3.01 6.19 -13.87
N VAL A 143 -2.56 5.68 -15.03
CA VAL A 143 -2.89 6.28 -16.34
C VAL A 143 -4.36 6.06 -16.68
N HIS A 144 -4.88 4.85 -16.52
CA HIS A 144 -6.31 4.56 -16.76
C HIS A 144 -7.22 5.38 -15.85
N TRP A 145 -6.86 5.52 -14.58
CA TRP A 145 -7.58 6.35 -13.63
C TRP A 145 -7.58 7.82 -14.03
N ARG A 146 -6.44 8.39 -14.47
CA ARG A 146 -6.39 9.77 -14.98
C ARG A 146 -7.21 10.01 -16.25
N VAL A 147 -7.39 8.98 -17.08
CA VAL A 147 -8.29 9.06 -18.24
C VAL A 147 -9.75 9.03 -17.75
N GLY A 148 -10.09 8.12 -16.85
CA GLY A 148 -11.43 8.05 -16.24
C GLY A 148 -11.81 9.29 -15.44
N ASP A 149 -10.84 9.96 -14.82
CA ASP A 149 -11.05 11.17 -14.01
C ASP A 149 -11.40 12.43 -14.83
N ARG A 150 -11.16 12.40 -16.15
CA ARG A 150 -11.37 13.54 -17.07
C ARG A 150 -12.78 13.61 -17.66
N HIS A 151 -13.59 12.58 -17.48
CA HIS A 151 -14.93 12.43 -18.05
C HIS A 151 -15.94 12.09 -16.98
#